data_AF-A0A3P4B6Y4-F1
#
_entry.id   AF-A0A3P4B6Y4-F1
#
_cell.length_a   1.000
_cell.length_b   1.000
_cell.length_c   1.000
_cell.angle_alpha   90.00
_cell.angle_beta   90.00
_cell.angle_gamma   90.00
#
_symmetry.space_group_name_H-M   'P 1'
#
loop_
_entity.id
_entity.type
_entity.pdbx_description
1 polymer ?
#
loop_
_entity_poly.entity_id
_entity_poly.type
_entity_poly.pdbx_seq_one_letter_code
_entity_poly.pdbx_strand_id
1 'polypeptide(L)' 'MVGVLSYTFFGLDALGEQIEEPFDRLPNNLPLDALCRNIEISVGELLGDTELPSPLMPRDGVLL' A
#
# COMPACT_ATOMS: atom_id res chain seq x y z
N MET A 1 6.77 -13.56 -31.57
CA MET A 1 6.17 -14.55 -30.65
C MET A 1 7.01 -14.75 -29.40
N VAL A 2 8.33 -14.95 -29.49
CA VAL A 2 9.22 -15.10 -28.32
C VAL A 2 9.05 -13.96 -27.30
N GLY A 3 9.02 -12.70 -27.75
CA GLY A 3 8.87 -11.55 -26.84
C GLY A 3 7.57 -11.53 -26.02
N VAL A 4 6.45 -12.01 -26.57
CA VAL A 4 5.18 -12.08 -25.83
C VAL A 4 5.24 -13.19 -24.78
N LEU A 5 5.78 -14.36 -25.13
CA LEU A 5 5.97 -15.46 -24.18
C LEU A 5 6.92 -15.05 -23.06
N SER A 6 8.06 -14.44 -23.39
CA SER A 6 9.01 -13.93 -22.39
C SER A 6 8.37 -12.90 -21.46
N TYR A 7 7.60 -11.96 -22.00
CA TYR A 7 6.88 -10.98 -21.17
C TYR A 7 5.91 -11.65 -20.20
N THR A 8 5.15 -12.65 -20.66
CA THR A 8 4.21 -13.36 -19.77
C THR A 8 4.92 -14.07 -18.63
N PHE A 9 6.02 -14.78 -18.89
CA PHE A 9 6.72 -15.53 -17.84
C PHE A 9 7.52 -14.64 -16.89
N PHE A 10 8.30 -13.68 -17.41
CA PHE A 10 9.06 -12.76 -16.55
C PHE A 10 8.15 -11.76 -15.84
N GLY A 11 7.08 -11.33 -16.49
CA GLY A 11 6.06 -10.48 -15.86
C GLY A 11 5.36 -11.21 -14.71
N LEU A 12 5.03 -12.50 -14.88
CA LEU A 12 4.45 -13.30 -13.81
C LEU A 12 5.41 -13.49 -12.63
N ASP A 13 6.70 -13.75 -12.92
CA ASP A 13 7.75 -13.88 -11.89
C ASP A 13 7.91 -12.59 -11.08
N ALA A 14 8.03 -11.44 -11.75
CA ALA A 14 8.15 -10.13 -11.11
C ALA A 14 6.89 -9.71 -10.32
N LEU A 15 5.70 -10.20 -10.71
CA LEU A 15 4.48 -10.01 -9.92
C LEU A 15 4.50 -10.88 -8.66
N GLY A 16 5.02 -12.10 -8.74
CA GLY A 16 5.21 -12.98 -7.58
C GLY A 16 6.10 -12.33 -6.53
N GLU A 17 7.27 -11.83 -6.94
CA GLU A 17 8.23 -11.14 -6.06
C GLU A 17 7.59 -9.95 -5.33
N GLN A 18 6.81 -9.11 -6.03
CA GLN A 18 6.12 -7.96 -5.43
C GLN A 18 5.06 -8.35 -4.39
N ILE A 19 4.45 -9.54 -4.51
CA ILE A 19 3.40 -10.02 -3.59
C ILE A 19 4.01 -10.73 -2.38
N GLU A 20 5.20 -11.32 -2.52
CA GLU A 20 5.88 -12.05 -1.46
C GLU A 20 6.28 -11.15 -0.27
N GLU A 21 6.65 -9.90 -0.54
CA GLU A 21 7.06 -8.91 0.48
C GLU A 21 6.06 -7.74 0.56
N PRO A 22 4.85 -7.95 1.11
CA PRO A 22 3.76 -6.96 1.05
C PRO A 22 3.93 -5.77 2.02
N PHE A 23 4.91 -5.83 2.93
CA PHE A 23 5.11 -4.86 4.01
C PHE A 23 6.29 -3.91 3.79
N ASP A 24 6.93 -4.01 2.62
CA ASP A 24 7.96 -3.09 2.19
C ASP A 24 7.37 -1.75 1.71
N ARG A 25 8.22 -0.86 1.18
CA ARG A 25 7.84 0.50 0.76
C ARG A 25 7.85 0.70 -0.76
N LEU A 26 7.45 -0.32 -1.50
CA LEU A 26 7.23 -0.22 -2.95
C LEU A 26 5.79 0.22 -3.25
N PRO A 27 5.53 0.81 -4.44
CA PRO A 27 4.22 1.36 -4.78
C PRO A 27 3.03 0.39 -4.69
N ASN A 28 3.27 -0.91 -4.87
CA ASN A 28 2.24 -1.95 -4.82
C ASN A 28 2.18 -2.67 -3.46
N ASN A 29 3.00 -2.27 -2.50
CA ASN A 29 2.93 -2.79 -1.14
C ASN A 29 1.77 -2.18 -0.36
N LEU A 30 1.48 -2.76 0.80
CA LEU A 30 0.39 -2.30 1.65
C LEU A 30 0.72 -0.91 2.21
N PRO A 31 -0.25 0.04 2.20
CA PRO A 31 -0.05 1.36 2.75
C PRO A 31 -0.21 1.32 4.28
N LEU A 32 0.78 0.72 4.96
CA LEU A 32 0.74 0.47 6.40
C LEU A 32 0.64 1.76 7.21
N ASP A 33 1.24 2.86 6.75
CA ASP A 33 1.17 4.13 7.48
C ASP A 33 -0.26 4.69 7.40
N ALA A 34 -0.90 4.63 6.22
CA ALA A 34 -2.30 5.03 6.07
C ALA A 34 -3.25 4.14 6.87
N LEU A 35 -3.00 2.82 6.93
CA LEU A 35 -3.79 1.91 7.75
C LEU A 35 -3.65 2.25 9.25
N CYS A 36 -2.43 2.46 9.72
CA CYS A 36 -2.17 2.90 11.09
C CYS A 36 -2.84 4.24 11.39
N ARG A 37 -2.77 5.21 10.47
CA ARG A 37 -3.44 6.51 10.59
C ARG A 37 -4.95 6.36 10.72
N ASN A 38 -5.56 5.51 9.90
CA ASN A 38 -7.00 5.29 9.97
C ASN A 38 -7.42 4.62 11.28
N ILE A 39 -6.63 3.65 11.76
CA ILE A 39 -6.86 3.02 13.08
C ILE A 39 -6.73 4.06 14.20
N GLU A 40 -5.70 4.91 14.17
CA GLU A 40 -5.50 6.00 15.13
C GLU A 40 -6.73 6.93 15.17
N ILE A 41 -7.23 7.35 14.01
CA ILE A 41 -8.44 8.18 13.90
C ILE A 41 -9.65 7.46 14.50
N SER A 42 -9.92 6.22 14.07
CA SER A 42 -11.08 5.46 14.57
C SER A 42 -11.05 5.24 16.07
N VAL A 43 -9.88 5.00 16.65
CA VAL A 43 -9.73 4.86 18.10
C VAL A 43 -9.95 6.20 18.81
N GLY A 44 -9.40 7.29 18.29
CA GLY A 44 -9.63 8.63 18.85
C GLY A 44 -11.10 9.05 18.79
N GLU A 45 -11.80 8.75 17.70
CA GLU A 45 -13.24 8.98 17.56
C GLU A 45 -14.04 8.24 18.64
N LEU A 46 -13.70 6.97 18.90
CA LEU A 46 -14.34 6.18 19.95
C LEU A 46 -14.09 6.72 21.36
N LEU A 47 -12.94 7.34 21.59
CA LEU A 47 -12.57 7.97 22.87
C LEU A 47 -13.16 9.38 23.03
N GLY A 48 -13.72 9.96 21.96
CA GLY A 48 -14.29 11.31 21.96
C GLY A 48 -13.24 12.41 21.86
N ASP A 49 -12.08 12.13 21.28
CA ASP A 49 -11.05 13.16 21.04
C ASP A 49 -11.56 14.24 20.09
N THR A 50 -11.15 15.48 20.37
CA THR A 50 -11.53 16.67 19.57
C THR A 50 -10.47 17.03 18.53
N GLU A 51 -9.23 16.58 18.73
CA GLU A 51 -8.11 16.78 17.82
C GLU A 51 -7.68 15.43 17.23
N LEU A 52 -8.22 15.11 16.06
CA LEU A 52 -7.87 13.89 15.32
C LEU A 52 -6.89 14.22 14.20
N PRO A 53 -5.90 13.36 13.93
CA PRO A 53 -5.01 13.56 12.80
C PRO A 53 -5.78 13.38 11.49
N SER A 54 -5.33 14.05 10.43
CA SER A 54 -5.95 13.90 9.11
C SER A 54 -5.53 12.58 8.44
N PRO A 55 -6.41 11.97 7.63
CA PRO A 55 -6.04 10.83 6.79
C PRO A 55 -4.83 11.15 5.91
N LEU A 56 -3.95 10.15 5.71
CA LEU A 56 -2.84 10.30 4.78
C LEU A 56 -3.38 10.39 3.34
N MET A 57 -2.80 11.30 2.56
CA MET A 57 -3.17 11.52 1.16
C MET A 57 -2.11 10.91 0.24
N PRO A 58 -2.51 10.34 -0.91
CA PRO A 58 -1.56 9.84 -1.90
C PRO A 58 -0.62 10.94 -2.41
N ARG A 59 0.62 10.57 -2.69
CA ARG A 59 1.62 11.42 -3.36
C ARG A 59 2.02 10.76 -4.66
N ASP A 60 1.92 11.49 -5.77
CA ASP A 60 2.23 10.99 -7.11
C ASP A 60 1.47 9.68 -7.47
N GLY A 61 0.25 9.54 -6.95
CA GLY A 61 -0.60 8.37 -7.17
C GLY A 61 -0.32 7.18 -6.25
N VAL A 62 0.63 7.30 -5.31
CA VAL A 62 0.98 6.25 -4.34
C VAL A 62 0.58 6.66 -2.93
N LEU A 63 -0.08 5.77 -2.20
CA LEU A 63 -0.37 5.93 -0.77
C LEU A 63 0.61 5.05 0.02
N LEU A 64 1.17 5.61 1.08
CA LEU A 64 2.06 4.91 2.01
C LEU A 64 1.34 4.62 3.34
#